data_AF-A0A367R7D6-F1
#
_entry.id   AF-A0A367R7D6-F1
#
_cell.length_a   1.000
_cell.length_b   1.000
_cell.length_c   1.000
_cell.angle_alpha   90.00
_cell.angle_beta   90.00
_cell.angle_gamma   90.00
#
_symmetry.space_group_name_H-M   'P 1'
#
loop_
_entity.id
_entity.type
_entity.pdbx_description
1 polymer ?
#
loop_
_entity_poly.entity_id
_entity_poly.type
_entity_poly.pdbx_seq_one_letter_code
_entity_poly.pdbx_strand_id
1 'polypeptide(L)'
;MRQALAGQTTPPCGSGIGRLQCAVDPNVIPLHKKFTLILWNGKRVKAVALDTGTAIKGHIIDIFVDTTTEAINLGRKHVKAIL
;
A
#
# COMPACT_ATOMS: atom_id res chain seq x y z
N MET A 1 -3.67 -27.09 24.36
CA MET A 1 -4.06 -25.70 24.66
C MET A 1 -3.08 -24.78 23.96
N ARG A 2 -3.56 -23.89 23.09
CA ARG A 2 -2.77 -22.99 22.24
C ARG A 2 -2.08 -21.93 23.11
N GLN A 3 -0.76 -21.83 23.05
CA GLN A 3 -0.06 -20.70 23.66
C GLN A 3 -0.23 -19.46 22.79
N ALA A 4 -0.80 -18.43 23.41
CA ALA A 4 -0.88 -17.09 22.88
C ALA A 4 0.53 -16.50 22.76
N LEU A 5 0.93 -16.12 21.55
CA LEU A 5 2.13 -15.32 21.28
C LEU A 5 1.87 -13.87 21.70
N ALA A 6 1.90 -13.63 23.01
CA ALA A 6 2.06 -12.30 23.57
C ALA A 6 3.43 -11.75 23.13
N GLY A 7 3.44 -10.69 22.32
CA GLY A 7 4.65 -9.90 22.05
C GLY A 7 5.16 -9.86 20.61
N GLN A 8 4.44 -10.41 19.62
CA GLN A 8 4.75 -10.10 18.22
C GLN A 8 3.99 -8.84 17.80
N THR A 9 4.63 -7.68 17.91
CA THR A 9 4.25 -6.54 17.06
C THR A 9 4.50 -6.99 15.63
N THR A 10 3.46 -7.36 14.91
CA THR A 10 3.55 -7.48 13.45
C THR A 10 4.21 -6.20 12.94
N PRO A 11 5.32 -6.29 12.18
CA PRO A 11 5.94 -5.11 11.64
C PRO A 11 4.89 -4.39 10.79
N PRO A 12 4.68 -3.06 10.95
CA PRO A 12 3.75 -2.30 10.14
C PRO A 12 3.99 -2.67 8.66
N CYS A 13 2.94 -2.87 7.87
CA CYS A 13 3.01 -3.07 6.42
C CYS A 13 4.10 -2.16 5.84
N GLY A 14 5.26 -2.73 5.51
CA GLY A 14 6.44 -1.98 5.07
C GLY A 14 7.69 -1.97 5.97
N SER A 15 7.69 -2.59 7.16
CA SER A 15 8.89 -2.63 8.03
C SER A 15 9.87 -3.77 7.71
N GLY A 16 9.53 -4.68 6.78
CA GLY A 16 10.43 -5.73 6.29
C GLY A 16 10.39 -5.77 4.77
N ILE A 17 11.42 -5.22 4.13
CA ILE A 17 11.57 -4.92 2.70
C ILE A 17 10.84 -5.91 1.76
N GLY A 18 9.68 -5.52 1.20
CA GLY A 18 8.88 -6.45 0.38
C GLY A 18 7.81 -5.85 -0.53
N ARG A 19 7.93 -4.59 -0.95
CA ARG A 19 6.97 -3.83 -1.78
C ARG A 19 5.63 -3.51 -1.07
N LEU A 20 5.14 -2.28 -1.24
CA LEU A 20 3.80 -1.86 -0.81
C LEU A 20 2.75 -2.60 -1.64
N GLN A 21 1.71 -3.11 -0.99
CA GLN A 21 0.57 -3.70 -1.68
C GLN A 21 -0.48 -2.60 -1.89
N CYS A 22 -1.02 -2.53 -3.09
CA CYS A 22 -1.98 -1.50 -3.44
C CYS A 22 -3.21 -2.08 -4.12
N ALA A 23 -4.37 -1.52 -3.81
CA ALA A 23 -5.55 -1.62 -4.67
C ALA A 23 -5.49 -0.53 -5.75
N VAL A 24 -5.80 -0.90 -6.99
CA VAL A 24 -5.70 0.00 -8.17
C VAL A 24 -6.88 -0.21 -9.12
N ASP A 25 -7.04 0.68 -10.09
CA ASP A 25 -7.84 0.43 -11.29
C ASP A 25 -7.00 -0.37 -12.31
N PRO A 26 -7.40 -1.61 -12.68
CA PRO A 26 -6.67 -2.43 -13.65
C PRO A 26 -6.51 -1.82 -15.04
N ASN A 27 -7.40 -0.88 -15.43
CA ASN A 27 -7.31 -0.19 -16.71
C ASN A 27 -6.18 0.86 -16.75
N VAL A 28 -5.71 1.30 -15.57
CA VAL A 28 -4.63 2.28 -15.42
C VAL A 28 -3.33 1.60 -15.00
N ILE A 29 -3.39 0.71 -14.01
CA ILE A 29 -2.26 -0.09 -13.53
C ILE A 29 -2.67 -1.56 -13.54
N PRO A 30 -2.12 -2.39 -14.45
CA PRO A 30 -2.44 -3.83 -14.49
C PRO A 30 -2.15 -4.54 -13.16
N LEU A 31 -2.99 -5.51 -12.80
CA LEU A 31 -2.74 -6.34 -11.63
C LEU A 31 -1.44 -7.14 -11.74
N HIS A 32 -0.86 -7.46 -10.59
CA HIS A 32 0.48 -8.05 -10.38
C HIS A 32 1.65 -7.20 -10.90
N LYS A 33 1.38 -6.01 -11.43
CA LYS A 33 2.42 -5.08 -11.87
C LYS A 33 3.20 -4.55 -10.68
N LYS A 34 4.52 -4.55 -10.80
CA LYS A 34 5.46 -3.93 -9.86
C LYS A 34 5.79 -2.54 -10.38
N PHE A 35 5.65 -1.52 -9.54
CA PHE A 35 5.87 -0.12 -9.92
C PHE A 35 6.56 0.65 -8.79
N THR A 36 6.95 1.90 -9.03
CA THR A 36 7.55 2.78 -8.01
C THR A 36 6.65 3.97 -7.74
N LEU A 37 6.33 4.18 -6.46
CA LEU A 37 5.70 5.40 -5.98
C LEU A 37 6.75 6.41 -5.54
N ILE A 38 6.60 7.65 -5.99
CA ILE A 38 7.26 8.81 -5.40
C ILE A 38 6.23 9.46 -4.47
N LEU A 39 6.47 9.34 -3.17
CA LEU A 39 5.60 9.86 -2.13
C LEU A 39 5.70 11.40 -2.05
N TRP A 40 4.76 12.02 -1.33
CA TRP A 40 4.68 13.48 -1.15
C TRP A 40 5.93 14.08 -0.48
N ASN A 41 6.70 13.28 0.25
CA ASN A 41 7.98 13.68 0.86
C ASN A 41 9.19 13.38 -0.03
N GLY A 42 8.98 13.02 -1.31
CA GLY A 42 10.02 12.68 -2.27
C GLY A 42 10.59 11.25 -2.15
N LYS A 43 10.20 10.48 -1.13
CA LYS A 43 10.69 9.11 -0.94
C LYS A 43 10.18 8.20 -2.06
N ARG A 44 11.09 7.39 -2.59
CA ARG A 44 10.78 6.33 -3.56
C ARG A 44 10.47 5.02 -2.85
N VAL A 45 9.35 4.40 -3.19
CA VAL A 45 8.91 3.13 -2.60
C VAL A 45 8.46 2.17 -3.70
N LYS A 46 8.91 0.91 -3.63
CA LYS A 46 8.46 -0.16 -4.54
C LYS A 46 7.05 -0.58 -4.14
N ALA A 47 6.15 -0.76 -5.10
CA ALA A 47 4.77 -1.17 -4.90
C ALA A 47 4.37 -2.31 -5.86
N VAL A 48 3.27 -3.01 -5.54
CA VAL A 48 2.63 -4.03 -6.38
C VAL A 48 1.12 -3.84 -6.35
N ALA A 49 0.51 -3.86 -7.52
CA ALA A 49 -0.93 -3.90 -7.68
C ALA A 49 -1.42 -5.33 -7.39
N LEU A 50 -1.99 -5.58 -6.22
CA LEU A 50 -2.46 -6.92 -5.84
C LEU A 50 -3.97 -6.99 -5.63
N ASP A 51 -4.65 -5.84 -5.63
CA ASP A 51 -6.08 -5.78 -5.35
C ASP A 51 -6.79 -4.71 -6.20
N THR A 52 -8.12 -4.70 -6.13
CA THR A 52 -9.00 -3.72 -6.76
C THR A 52 -10.09 -3.27 -5.78
N GLY A 53 -10.71 -2.12 -6.03
CA GLY A 53 -11.86 -1.67 -5.26
C GLY A 53 -12.91 -0.99 -6.12
N THR A 54 -14.17 -1.04 -5.69
CA THR A 54 -15.27 -0.35 -6.37
C THR A 54 -15.08 1.17 -6.36
N ALA A 55 -14.52 1.73 -5.28
CA ALA A 55 -14.18 3.14 -5.14
C ALA A 55 -12.81 3.52 -5.77
N ILE A 56 -11.98 2.54 -6.13
CA ILE A 56 -10.63 2.75 -6.66
C ILE A 56 -10.69 2.72 -8.19
N LYS A 57 -11.04 3.86 -8.79
CA LYS A 57 -11.22 4.04 -10.23
C LYS A 57 -10.34 5.15 -10.77
N GLY A 58 -9.83 4.99 -11.99
CA GLY A 58 -8.90 5.93 -12.61
C GLY A 58 -7.54 5.97 -11.91
N HIS A 59 -7.01 7.18 -11.69
CA HIS A 59 -5.68 7.40 -11.09
C HIS A 59 -5.70 7.43 -9.56
N ILE A 60 -6.46 6.53 -8.93
CA ILE A 60 -6.52 6.37 -7.47
C ILE A 60 -5.73 5.11 -7.10
N ILE A 61 -4.93 5.22 -6.04
CA ILE A 61 -4.16 4.12 -5.47
C ILE A 61 -4.52 4.06 -3.99
N ASP A 62 -5.03 2.92 -3.54
CA ASP A 62 -5.23 2.65 -2.13
C ASP A 62 -4.03 1.87 -1.60
N ILE A 63 -3.39 2.38 -0.55
CA ILE A 63 -2.18 1.80 0.02
C ILE A 63 -2.60 0.98 1.23
N PHE A 64 -2.33 -0.33 1.20
CA PHE A 64 -2.56 -1.18 2.35
C PHE A 64 -1.66 -0.72 3.51
N VAL A 65 -2.26 -0.49 4.68
CA VAL A 65 -1.59 -0.16 5.94
C VAL A 65 -2.20 -1.02 7.05
N ASP A 66 -1.47 -1.24 8.14
CA ASP A 66 -1.87 -2.25 9.13
C ASP A 66 -2.92 -1.76 10.11
N THR A 67 -2.93 -0.46 10.41
CA THR A 67 -3.81 0.11 11.42
C THR A 67 -4.70 1.24 10.90
N THR A 68 -5.88 1.36 11.50
CA THR A 68 -6.80 2.48 11.20
C THR A 68 -6.17 3.84 11.49
N THR A 69 -5.38 3.95 12.55
CA THR A 69 -4.67 5.19 12.90
C THR A 69 -3.66 5.59 11.83
N GLU A 70 -2.92 4.64 11.27
CA GLU A 70 -2.01 4.91 10.13
C GLU A 70 -2.79 5.38 8.90
N ALA A 71 -3.92 4.74 8.59
CA ALA A 71 -4.77 5.14 7.46
C ALA A 71 -5.30 6.58 7.62
N ILE A 72 -5.77 6.93 8.83
CA ILE A 72 -6.24 8.29 9.15
C ILE A 72 -5.11 9.30 9.01
N ASN A 73 -3.94 9.01 9.56
CA ASN A 73 -2.77 9.90 9.52
C ASN A 73 -2.20 10.07 8.11
N LEU A 74 -2.24 9.01 7.30
CA LEU A 74 -1.86 9.05 5.89
C LEU A 74 -2.79 10.00 5.12
N GLY A 75 -4.10 9.78 5.24
CA GLY A 75 -5.12 10.54 4.52
C GLY A 75 -4.94 10.47 3.00
N ARG A 76 -5.46 11.49 2.29
CA ARG A 76 -5.30 11.61 0.83
C ARG A 76 -4.07 12.45 0.51
N LYS A 77 -3.18 11.93 -0.33
CA LYS A 77 -1.95 12.60 -0.77
C LYS A 77 -1.78 12.45 -2.28
N HIS A 78 -1.26 13.49 -2.92
CA HIS A 78 -0.81 13.39 -4.31
C HIS A 78 0.55 12.69 -4.34
N VAL A 79 0.69 11.73 -5.26
CA VAL A 79 1.90 10.95 -5.49
C VAL A 79 2.13 10.81 -6.98
N LYS A 80 3.35 10.43 -7.37
CA LYS A 80 3.67 10.07 -8.76
C LYS A 80 3.97 8.58 -8.85
N ALA A 81 3.29 7.89 -9.75
CA ALA A 81 3.59 6.51 -10.08
C ALA A 81 4.50 6.43 -11.31
N ILE A 82 5.54 5.60 -11.24
CA ILE A 82 6.37 5.20 -12.37
C ILE A 82 6.11 3.71 -12.60
N LEU A 83 5.41 3.42 -13.70
CA LEU A 83 4.95 2.09 -14.09
C LEU A 83 6.03 1.27 -14.79
#